data_AF-A2ZZB2-F1
#
_entry.id   AF-A2ZZB2-F1
#
_cell.length_a   1.000
_cell.length_b   1.000
_cell.length_c   1.000
_cell.angle_alpha   90.00
_cell.angle_beta   90.00
_cell.angle_gamma   90.00
#
_symmetry.space_group_name_H-M   'P 1'
#
loop_
_entity.id
_entity.type
_entity.pdbx_description
1 polymer ?
#
loop_
_entity_poly.entity_id
_entity_poly.type
_entity_poly.pdbx_seq_one_letter_code
_entity_poly.pdbx_strand_id
1 'polypeptide(L)'
;MGKTRGMGAGRKLKTHRRNQRWADKAYKKSHLGNEWKKPFAGSSHAKGIVLEKIGIEAKQPNSAIRKCARVQLVKNGKKIAAFVPNDGCLNFIEENDEVLIAGFGRKGHAVGDIPGVRFKVVKVSGVSLLALFKEKKEKPSRRRSQLALPSPPQPPPPRLLGDLRCPSVNMGKTRGMGAGRKLKTHRRNQRWADKAYKKSHLGNEWKKPFAGSSHAKGIVLEKIGIEAKQPNSAIRKCARVQLVKNGKKIAAFVPNDGCLNFIEENDEVLIAGFGRKGHAVGDIPGVRFKVVKVSGVSLLALFKEKKEKPRS
;
A
#
# COMPACT_ATOMS: atom_id res chain seq x y z
N MET A 1 -20.77 24.77 -7.14
CA MET A 1 -21.06 25.61 -5.95
C MET A 1 -20.47 27.00 -6.16
N GLY A 2 -21.32 28.04 -6.19
CA GLY A 2 -20.90 29.42 -6.42
C GLY A 2 -20.01 30.00 -5.32
N LYS A 3 -19.29 31.08 -5.62
CA LYS A 3 -18.44 31.80 -4.66
C LYS A 3 -19.33 32.48 -3.60
N THR A 4 -18.92 32.42 -2.34
CA THR A 4 -19.61 33.13 -1.25
C THR A 4 -19.40 34.65 -1.40
N ARG A 5 -20.49 35.41 -1.39
CA ARG A 5 -20.51 36.89 -1.47
C ARG A 5 -20.99 37.46 -0.13
N GLY A 6 -20.41 38.57 0.32
CA GLY A 6 -20.77 39.26 1.58
C GLY A 6 -19.57 39.76 2.39
N MET A 7 -19.78 40.78 3.22
CA MET A 7 -18.78 41.30 4.16
C MET A 7 -18.37 40.18 5.16
N GLY A 8 -17.05 39.99 5.36
CA GLY A 8 -16.50 38.90 6.18
C GLY A 8 -16.21 37.56 5.47
N ALA A 9 -16.50 37.45 4.16
CA ALA A 9 -16.21 36.24 3.37
C ALA A 9 -14.71 36.05 3.01
N GLY A 10 -13.84 37.03 3.29
CA GLY A 10 -12.43 37.04 2.86
C GLY A 10 -11.64 35.79 3.25
N ARG A 11 -11.85 35.24 4.46
CA ARG A 11 -11.17 34.00 4.90
C ARG A 11 -11.63 32.78 4.13
N LYS A 12 -12.93 32.69 3.81
CA LYS A 12 -13.51 31.61 2.98
C LYS A 12 -13.02 31.72 1.54
N LEU A 13 -12.94 32.93 0.97
CA LEU A 13 -12.39 33.19 -0.36
C LEU A 13 -10.90 32.84 -0.47
N LYS A 14 -10.08 33.17 0.55
CA LYS A 14 -8.66 32.79 0.60
C LYS A 14 -8.47 31.27 0.63
N THR A 15 -9.32 30.57 1.38
CA THR A 15 -9.28 29.10 1.48
C THR A 15 -9.78 28.45 0.18
N HIS A 16 -10.85 28.98 -0.40
CA HIS A 16 -11.37 28.54 -1.69
C HIS A 16 -10.34 28.74 -2.81
N ARG A 17 -9.70 29.92 -2.91
CA ARG A 17 -8.61 30.19 -3.88
C ARG A 17 -7.43 29.24 -3.69
N ARG A 18 -7.06 28.93 -2.44
CA ARG A 18 -6.02 27.93 -2.15
C ARG A 18 -6.43 26.54 -2.65
N ASN A 19 -7.65 26.10 -2.36
CA ASN A 19 -8.13 24.79 -2.81
C ASN A 19 -8.23 24.70 -4.34
N GLN A 20 -8.71 25.76 -4.99
CA GLN A 20 -8.73 25.86 -6.47
C GLN A 20 -7.31 25.79 -7.05
N ARG A 21 -6.36 26.50 -6.43
CA ARG A 21 -4.95 26.46 -6.84
C ARG A 21 -4.35 25.05 -6.66
N TRP A 22 -4.72 24.31 -5.62
CA TRP A 22 -4.31 22.90 -5.43
C TRP A 22 -5.07 21.92 -6.33
N ALA A 23 -6.24 22.29 -6.86
CA ALA A 23 -6.99 21.52 -7.85
C ALA A 23 -6.39 21.66 -9.26
N ASP A 24 -5.73 22.79 -9.54
CA ASP A 24 -4.94 22.97 -10.76
C ASP A 24 -3.80 21.94 -10.82
N LYS A 25 -3.83 21.12 -11.87
CA LYS A 25 -2.87 20.05 -12.13
C LYS A 25 -1.44 20.57 -12.27
N ALA A 26 -1.25 21.73 -12.89
CA ALA A 26 0.08 22.31 -13.12
C ALA A 26 0.70 22.76 -11.79
N TYR A 27 -0.05 23.51 -10.99
CA TYR A 27 0.38 23.98 -9.67
C TYR A 27 0.66 22.81 -8.71
N LYS A 28 -0.22 21.81 -8.68
CA LYS A 28 -0.05 20.60 -7.87
C LYS A 28 1.22 19.83 -8.25
N LYS A 29 1.56 19.77 -9.55
CA LYS A 29 2.72 19.03 -10.05
C LYS A 29 4.05 19.69 -9.68
N SER A 30 4.13 21.02 -9.66
CA SER A 30 5.33 21.76 -9.26
C SER A 30 5.55 21.75 -7.74
N HIS A 31 4.49 21.84 -6.93
CA HIS A 31 4.60 21.98 -5.47
C HIS A 31 4.74 20.66 -4.69
N LEU A 32 4.41 19.51 -5.30
CA LEU A 32 4.54 18.20 -4.65
C LEU A 32 5.95 17.59 -4.73
N GLY A 33 6.92 18.28 -5.34
CA GLY A 33 8.28 17.76 -5.50
C GLY A 33 8.37 16.53 -6.42
N ASN A 34 7.36 16.29 -7.27
CA ASN A 34 7.29 15.14 -8.16
C ASN A 34 8.39 15.15 -9.25
N GLU A 35 9.07 16.28 -9.44
CA GLU A 35 10.21 16.44 -10.33
C GLU A 35 11.37 15.53 -9.95
N TRP A 36 11.78 15.55 -8.68
CA TRP A 36 12.88 14.77 -8.11
C TRP A 36 12.61 13.26 -8.12
N LYS A 37 11.33 12.87 -8.11
CA LYS A 37 10.93 11.46 -8.22
C LYS A 37 11.16 10.89 -9.62
N LYS A 38 11.26 11.71 -10.67
CA LYS A 38 11.48 11.22 -12.04
C LYS A 38 12.94 10.74 -12.24
N PRO A 39 13.21 9.85 -13.21
CA PRO A 39 14.56 9.38 -13.48
C PRO A 39 15.56 10.51 -13.79
N PHE A 40 15.14 11.54 -14.52
CA PHE A 40 16.02 12.63 -14.94
C PHE A 40 16.05 13.85 -14.00
N ALA A 41 15.18 13.91 -12.99
CA ALA A 41 15.13 15.00 -12.01
C ALA A 41 15.19 16.42 -12.61
N GLY A 42 14.56 16.65 -13.77
CA GLY A 42 14.52 17.96 -14.44
C GLY A 42 15.57 18.18 -15.53
N SER A 43 16.62 17.35 -15.61
CA SER A 43 17.64 17.46 -16.68
C SER A 43 17.16 16.85 -18.01
N SER A 44 17.68 17.36 -19.13
CA SER A 44 17.45 16.82 -20.48
C SER A 44 18.21 15.52 -20.75
N HIS A 45 19.38 15.36 -20.12
CA HIS A 45 20.27 14.21 -20.28
C HIS A 45 20.67 13.60 -18.94
N ALA A 46 21.06 12.33 -18.96
CA ALA A 46 21.60 11.65 -17.78
C ALA A 46 22.71 10.68 -18.18
N LYS A 47 23.78 10.65 -17.37
CA LYS A 47 24.78 9.58 -17.42
C LYS A 47 24.23 8.34 -16.73
N GLY A 48 24.51 7.18 -17.31
CA GLY A 48 24.18 5.89 -16.74
C GLY A 48 25.20 4.82 -17.12
N ILE A 49 25.17 3.71 -16.38
CA ILE A 49 26.00 2.54 -16.59
C ILE A 49 25.10 1.43 -17.14
N VAL A 50 25.51 0.81 -18.24
CA VAL A 50 24.77 -0.30 -18.86
C VAL A 50 24.90 -1.54 -17.97
N LEU A 51 23.76 -2.14 -17.63
CA LEU A 51 23.70 -3.39 -16.87
C LEU A 51 23.65 -4.59 -17.82
N GLU A 52 22.65 -4.62 -18.70
CA GLU A 52 22.41 -5.75 -19.60
C GLU A 52 21.75 -5.28 -20.91
N LYS A 53 21.90 -6.08 -21.97
CA LYS A 53 21.22 -5.88 -23.26
C LYS A 53 19.85 -6.56 -23.23
N ILE A 54 18.82 -5.89 -23.75
CA ILE A 54 17.44 -6.37 -23.67
C ILE A 54 16.75 -6.28 -25.02
N GLY A 55 16.09 -7.36 -25.42
CA GLY A 55 15.06 -7.32 -26.45
C GLY A 55 13.70 -7.04 -25.83
N ILE A 56 13.05 -5.95 -26.22
CA ILE A 56 11.66 -5.66 -25.82
C ILE A 56 10.75 -5.98 -26.99
N GLU A 57 9.79 -6.85 -26.78
CA GLU A 57 8.76 -7.17 -27.77
C GLU A 57 7.89 -5.95 -28.07
N ALA A 58 7.64 -5.70 -29.34
CA ALA A 58 6.71 -4.66 -29.77
C ALA A 58 5.29 -4.97 -29.29
N LYS A 59 4.51 -3.91 -29.09
CA LYS A 59 3.08 -4.03 -28.81
C LYS A 59 2.37 -4.60 -30.05
N GLN A 60 1.51 -5.59 -29.84
CA GLN A 60 0.57 -6.10 -30.86
C GLN A 60 -0.11 -4.93 -31.58
N PRO A 61 -0.11 -4.85 -32.93
CA PRO A 61 -0.10 -5.95 -33.91
C PRO A 61 1.26 -6.39 -34.47
N ASN A 62 2.36 -5.76 -34.07
CA ASN A 62 3.70 -6.10 -34.56
C ASN A 62 4.39 -7.12 -33.65
N SER A 63 5.25 -7.98 -34.22
CA SER A 63 6.03 -9.01 -33.48
C SER A 63 7.53 -8.71 -33.39
N ALA A 64 7.98 -7.54 -33.85
CA ALA A 64 9.40 -7.20 -33.90
C ALA A 64 10.01 -7.03 -32.49
N ILE A 65 11.23 -7.55 -32.30
CA ILE A 65 12.02 -7.35 -31.08
C ILE A 65 12.81 -6.05 -31.20
N ARG A 66 12.58 -5.11 -30.29
CA ARG A 66 13.24 -3.80 -30.25
C ARG A 66 14.47 -3.84 -29.36
N LYS A 67 15.63 -3.54 -29.96
CA LYS A 67 16.93 -3.53 -29.30
C LYS A 67 17.01 -2.41 -28.26
N CYS A 68 17.06 -2.80 -27.00
CA CYS A 68 17.12 -1.90 -25.85
C CYS A 68 18.30 -2.27 -24.95
N ALA A 69 18.68 -1.34 -24.08
CA ALA A 69 19.66 -1.56 -23.02
C ALA A 69 19.04 -1.20 -21.68
N ARG A 70 19.33 -2.02 -20.66
CA ARG A 70 19.02 -1.71 -19.28
C ARG A 70 20.14 -0.89 -18.68
N VAL A 71 19.81 0.29 -18.18
CA VAL A 71 20.81 1.26 -17.74
C VAL A 71 20.49 1.74 -16.33
N GLN A 72 21.50 1.78 -15.48
CA GLN A 72 21.40 2.37 -14.14
C GLN A 72 21.92 3.80 -14.18
N LEU A 73 21.10 4.77 -13.77
CA LEU A 73 21.52 6.17 -13.73
C LEU A 73 22.49 6.41 -12.57
N VAL A 74 23.66 7.02 -12.86
CA VAL A 74 24.69 7.31 -11.85
C VAL A 74 24.17 8.25 -10.77
N LYS A 75 23.41 9.29 -11.17
CA LYS A 75 22.90 10.32 -10.26
C LYS A 75 21.86 9.86 -9.24
N ASN A 76 21.07 8.84 -9.59
CA ASN A 76 19.86 8.47 -8.85
C ASN A 76 19.82 6.98 -8.47
N GLY A 77 20.74 6.16 -8.98
CA GLY A 77 20.75 4.70 -8.84
C GLY A 77 19.57 3.98 -9.52
N LYS A 78 18.66 4.70 -10.19
CA LYS A 78 17.44 4.14 -10.80
C LYS A 78 17.77 3.36 -12.07
N LYS A 79 17.22 2.15 -12.18
CA LYS A 79 17.29 1.30 -13.37
C LYS A 79 16.21 1.71 -14.38
N ILE A 80 16.60 1.97 -15.61
CA ILE A 80 15.70 2.36 -16.71
C ILE A 80 15.98 1.50 -17.96
N ALA A 81 14.99 1.36 -18.82
CA ALA A 81 15.18 0.82 -20.18
C ALA A 81 15.39 1.99 -21.16
N ALA A 82 16.42 1.88 -21.99
CA ALA A 82 16.75 2.85 -23.04
C ALA A 82 16.80 2.17 -24.41
N PHE A 83 16.14 2.77 -25.40
CA PHE A 83 16.18 2.32 -26.79
C PHE A 83 17.55 2.61 -27.41
N VAL A 84 18.08 1.66 -28.19
CA VAL A 84 19.30 1.85 -28.96
C VAL A 84 18.91 2.22 -30.40
N PRO A 85 19.19 3.45 -30.86
CA PRO A 85 18.85 3.87 -32.21
C PRO A 85 19.77 3.21 -33.25
N ASN A 86 19.22 3.01 -34.46
CA ASN A 86 19.85 2.37 -35.62
C ASN A 86 20.18 0.88 -35.42
N ASP A 87 19.99 0.09 -36.47
CA ASP A 87 20.36 -1.32 -36.46
C ASP A 87 21.89 -1.50 -36.44
N GLY A 88 22.37 -2.49 -35.70
CA GLY A 88 23.80 -2.77 -35.51
C GLY A 88 24.45 -2.01 -34.33
N CYS A 89 23.84 -0.92 -33.83
CA CYS A 89 24.42 -0.12 -32.75
C CYS A 89 24.48 -0.83 -31.37
N LEU A 90 23.78 -1.97 -31.24
CA LEU A 90 23.83 -2.79 -30.03
C LEU A 90 25.18 -3.51 -29.84
N ASN A 91 25.94 -3.69 -30.92
CA ASN A 91 27.24 -4.36 -30.88
C ASN A 91 28.31 -3.47 -30.21
N PHE A 92 28.19 -2.15 -30.33
CA PHE A 92 29.14 -1.20 -29.75
C PHE A 92 28.97 -0.96 -28.24
N ILE A 93 27.83 -1.40 -27.68
CA ILE A 93 27.51 -1.25 -26.26
C ILE A 93 27.93 -2.52 -25.54
N GLU A 94 28.75 -2.40 -24.50
CA GLU A 94 29.11 -3.51 -23.61
C GLU A 94 28.51 -3.30 -22.21
N GLU A 95 28.56 -4.34 -21.40
CA GLU A 95 28.22 -4.25 -19.99
C GLU A 95 29.21 -3.33 -19.27
N ASN A 96 28.69 -2.56 -18.31
CA ASN A 96 29.42 -1.55 -17.55
C ASN A 96 29.93 -0.34 -18.36
N ASP A 97 29.53 -0.18 -19.62
CA ASP A 97 29.85 1.04 -20.37
C ASP A 97 29.09 2.25 -19.82
N GLU A 98 29.76 3.40 -19.86
CA GLU A 98 29.14 4.68 -19.58
C GLU A 98 28.35 5.15 -20.80
N VAL A 99 27.05 5.40 -20.60
CA VAL A 99 26.16 5.89 -21.64
C VAL A 99 25.51 7.21 -21.27
N LEU A 100 25.37 8.08 -22.27
CA LEU A 100 24.57 9.29 -22.16
C LEU A 100 23.19 9.03 -22.74
N ILE A 101 22.18 9.23 -21.91
CA ILE A 101 20.79 8.91 -22.20
C ILE A 101 20.00 10.22 -22.33
N ALA A 102 19.11 10.28 -23.31
CA ALA A 102 18.18 11.38 -23.52
C ALA A 102 16.72 10.90 -23.42
N GLY A 103 15.80 11.83 -23.17
CA GLY A 103 14.37 11.57 -23.34
C GLY A 103 14.04 11.16 -24.78
N PHE A 104 13.11 10.24 -24.94
CA PHE A 104 12.65 9.74 -26.23
C PHE A 104 11.17 10.06 -26.40
N GLY A 105 10.81 10.67 -27.54
CA GLY A 105 9.44 11.04 -27.90
C GLY A 105 8.74 12.02 -26.92
N ARG A 106 7.43 11.84 -26.72
CA ARG A 106 6.59 12.76 -25.95
C ARG A 106 6.91 12.67 -24.45
N LYS A 107 7.12 13.83 -23.81
CA LYS A 107 7.48 13.96 -22.39
C LYS A 107 6.58 13.13 -21.48
N GLY A 108 7.12 12.02 -20.96
CA GLY A 108 6.44 11.19 -19.97
C GLY A 108 5.83 9.89 -20.48
N HIS A 109 5.80 9.69 -21.79
CA HIS A 109 5.12 8.55 -22.43
C HIS A 109 6.14 7.63 -23.11
N ALA A 110 5.76 6.36 -23.24
CA ALA A 110 6.51 5.42 -24.06
C ALA A 110 6.33 5.77 -25.54
N VAL A 111 7.31 5.44 -26.37
CA VAL A 111 7.34 5.85 -27.78
C VAL A 111 6.88 4.71 -28.67
N GLY A 112 5.90 5.01 -29.54
CA GLY A 112 5.44 4.11 -30.59
C GLY A 112 4.92 2.78 -30.07
N ASP A 113 5.44 1.71 -30.64
CA ASP A 113 5.13 0.31 -30.34
C ASP A 113 5.95 -0.27 -29.18
N ILE A 114 6.85 0.50 -28.56
CA ILE A 114 7.78 -0.01 -27.54
C ILE A 114 7.20 0.23 -26.13
N PRO A 115 6.75 -0.81 -25.41
CA PRO A 115 6.18 -0.63 -24.07
C PRO A 115 7.27 -0.25 -23.06
N GLY A 116 6.96 0.72 -22.20
CA GLY A 116 7.82 1.10 -21.06
C GLY A 116 9.10 1.86 -21.41
N VAL A 117 9.50 1.95 -22.67
CA VAL A 117 10.71 2.65 -23.11
C VAL A 117 10.43 4.12 -23.39
N ARG A 118 11.06 4.99 -22.60
CA ARG A 118 10.86 6.45 -22.60
C ARG A 118 12.12 7.24 -22.90
N PHE A 119 13.22 6.53 -23.08
CA PHE A 119 14.57 7.07 -23.16
C PHE A 119 15.31 6.40 -24.31
N LYS A 120 16.29 7.10 -24.87
CA LYS A 120 17.19 6.58 -25.90
C LYS A 120 18.64 6.82 -25.53
N VAL A 121 19.52 5.93 -25.98
CA VAL A 121 20.96 6.11 -25.87
C VAL A 121 21.42 7.09 -26.97
N VAL A 122 22.28 8.03 -26.61
CA VAL A 122 22.82 9.05 -27.53
C VAL A 122 24.33 8.91 -27.69
N LYS A 123 25.04 8.66 -26.59
CA LYS A 123 26.49 8.48 -26.57
C LYS A 123 26.87 7.24 -25.77
N VAL A 124 27.97 6.61 -26.17
CA VAL A 124 28.62 5.49 -25.47
C VAL A 124 30.09 5.89 -25.28
N SER A 125 30.59 5.82 -24.05
CA SER A 125 31.98 6.14 -23.68
C SER A 125 32.45 7.51 -24.20
N GLY A 126 31.56 8.52 -24.14
CA GLY A 126 31.84 9.89 -24.60
C GLY A 126 31.67 10.14 -26.11
N VAL A 127 31.56 9.09 -26.93
CA VAL A 127 31.39 9.18 -28.39
C VAL A 127 29.91 9.04 -28.76
N SER A 128 29.42 9.84 -29.72
CA SER A 128 28.04 9.72 -30.21
C SER A 128 27.81 8.43 -30.99
N LEU A 129 26.68 7.74 -30.73
CA LEU A 129 26.31 6.51 -31.44
C LEU A 129 26.26 6.69 -32.97
N LEU A 130 25.80 7.85 -33.46
CA LEU A 130 25.80 8.15 -34.89
C LEU A 130 27.19 8.25 -35.50
N ALA A 131 28.21 8.63 -34.72
CA ALA A 131 29.58 8.69 -35.21
C ALA A 131 30.23 7.31 -35.24
N LEU A 132 29.91 6.45 -34.27
CA LEU A 132 30.30 5.03 -34.27
C LEU A 132 29.65 4.28 -35.43
N PHE A 133 28.36 4.49 -35.65
CA PHE A 133 27.61 3.86 -36.74
C PHE A 133 28.10 4.27 -38.13
N LYS A 134 28.53 5.52 -38.31
CA LYS A 134 29.09 6.02 -39.57
C LYS A 134 30.62 5.82 -39.66
N GLU A 135 31.21 5.08 -38.72
CA GLU A 135 32.64 4.77 -38.64
C GLU A 135 33.57 6.01 -38.66
N LYS A 136 33.03 7.19 -38.29
CA LYS A 136 33.79 8.45 -38.28
C LYS A 136 34.71 8.57 -37.06
N LYS A 137 34.41 7.80 -36.01
CA LYS A 137 35.15 7.76 -34.75
C LYS A 137 35.04 6.36 -34.18
N GLU A 138 36.13 5.83 -33.65
CA GLU A 138 36.15 4.56 -32.95
C GLU A 138 35.95 4.74 -31.44
N LYS A 139 35.54 3.66 -30.78
CA LYS A 139 35.41 3.63 -29.32
C LYS A 139 36.82 3.71 -28.72
N PRO A 140 37.10 4.66 -27.81
CA PRO A 140 38.38 4.68 -27.13
C PRO A 140 38.55 3.38 -26.35
N SER A 141 39.67 2.69 -26.54
CA SER A 141 39.99 1.50 -25.74
C SER A 141 40.01 1.90 -24.26
N ARG A 142 39.38 1.10 -23.40
CA ARG A 142 39.45 1.32 -21.95
C ARG A 142 40.92 1.22 -21.55
N ARG A 143 41.61 2.36 -21.40
CA ARG A 143 42.85 2.38 -20.63
C ARG A 143 42.47 1.89 -19.24
N ARG A 144 42.94 0.69 -18.89
CA ARG A 144 42.89 0.16 -17.54
C ARG A 144 43.84 1.03 -16.72
N SER A 145 43.39 2.23 -16.38
CA SER A 145 44.09 3.06 -15.42
C SER A 145 44.06 2.28 -14.12
N GLN A 146 45.19 1.68 -13.77
CA GLN A 146 45.54 1.41 -12.39
C GLN A 146 45.59 2.78 -11.70
N LEU A 147 44.42 3.32 -11.37
CA LEU A 147 44.30 4.43 -10.45
C LEU A 147 44.38 3.78 -9.07
N ALA A 148 45.53 3.99 -8.43
CA ALA A 148 45.64 3.86 -6.98
C ALA A 148 44.37 4.47 -6.36
N LEU A 149 43.68 3.69 -5.54
CA LEU A 149 42.51 4.17 -4.81
C LEU A 149 42.96 5.41 -4.02
N PRO A 150 42.41 6.61 -4.29
CA PRO A 150 42.60 7.70 -3.35
C PRO A 150 41.99 7.24 -2.03
N SER A 151 42.76 7.31 -0.95
CA SER A 151 42.27 7.06 0.39
C SER A 151 40.98 7.86 0.62
N PRO A 152 39.95 7.26 1.23
CA PRO A 152 38.70 7.96 1.47
C PRO A 152 39.00 9.25 2.26
N PRO A 153 38.46 10.41 1.84
CA PRO A 153 38.65 11.62 2.63
C PRO A 153 38.11 11.37 4.03
N GLN A 154 38.96 11.59 5.04
CA GLN A 154 38.54 11.46 6.43
C GLN A 154 37.32 12.36 6.67
N PRO A 155 36.28 11.87 7.36
CA PRO A 155 35.16 12.71 7.73
C PRO A 155 35.71 13.90 8.53
N PRO A 156 35.28 15.14 8.25
CA PRO A 156 35.70 16.27 9.06
C PRO A 156 35.33 15.99 10.52
N PRO A 157 36.18 16.37 11.50
CA PRO A 157 35.81 16.23 12.90
C PRO A 157 34.47 16.94 13.11
N PRO A 158 33.54 16.34 13.89
CA PRO A 158 32.28 16.99 14.18
C PRO A 158 32.61 18.35 14.78
N ARG A 159 32.30 19.42 14.03
CA ARG A 159 32.27 20.75 14.62
C ARG A 159 31.31 20.61 15.79
N LEU A 160 31.82 20.82 17.00
CA LEU A 160 31.01 21.14 18.17
C LEU A 160 30.31 22.46 17.84
N LEU A 161 29.25 22.38 17.03
CA LEU A 161 28.16 23.33 17.05
C LEU A 161 27.66 23.24 18.48
N GLY A 162 28.19 24.14 19.32
CA GLY A 162 27.75 24.32 20.68
C GLY A 162 26.23 24.27 20.70
N ASP A 163 25.70 23.64 21.74
CA ASP A 163 24.30 23.43 22.04
C ASP A 163 23.45 24.70 21.83
N LEU A 164 23.16 25.01 20.57
CA LEU A 164 21.91 25.63 20.21
C LEU A 164 20.90 24.50 20.32
N ARG A 165 20.55 24.19 21.57
CA ARG A 165 19.26 23.60 21.93
C ARG A 165 18.24 24.38 21.12
N CYS A 166 17.83 23.82 19.97
CA CYS A 166 16.65 24.31 19.27
C CYS A 166 15.59 24.44 20.35
N PRO A 167 15.06 25.65 20.61
CA PRO A 167 13.96 25.75 21.54
C PRO A 167 12.91 24.79 21.01
N SER A 168 12.63 23.76 21.80
CA SER A 168 11.48 22.90 21.64
C SER A 168 10.29 23.84 21.60
N VAL A 169 9.93 24.28 20.38
CA VAL A 169 8.74 25.06 20.14
C VAL A 169 7.61 24.11 20.45
N ASN A 170 7.16 24.19 21.70
CA ASN A 170 5.92 23.60 22.17
C ASN A 170 4.81 24.16 21.28
N MET A 171 4.57 23.49 20.15
CA MET A 171 3.51 23.80 19.19
C MET A 171 2.17 23.32 19.78
N GLY A 172 1.85 23.87 20.95
CA GLY A 172 0.63 23.62 21.69
C GLY A 172 -0.59 24.24 21.01
N LYS A 173 -1.76 23.94 21.56
CA LYS A 173 -3.03 24.53 21.12
C LYS A 173 -2.98 26.05 21.28
N THR A 174 -3.59 26.79 20.35
CA THR A 174 -3.69 28.26 20.43
C THR A 174 -4.42 28.70 21.69
N ARG A 175 -3.80 29.59 22.48
CA ARG A 175 -4.32 30.11 23.76
C ARG A 175 -4.95 31.51 23.69
N GLY A 176 -4.97 32.15 22.51
CA GLY A 176 -5.49 33.51 22.36
C GLY A 176 -7.01 33.63 22.54
N MET A 177 -7.45 34.75 23.10
CA MET A 177 -8.87 35.14 23.13
C MET A 177 -9.44 35.17 21.70
N GLY A 178 -10.62 34.57 21.48
CA GLY A 178 -11.21 34.39 20.14
C GLY A 178 -10.76 33.14 19.35
N ALA A 179 -9.89 32.28 19.90
CA ALA A 179 -9.46 31.03 19.25
C ALA A 179 -10.48 29.87 19.30
N GLY A 180 -11.63 30.05 19.94
CA GLY A 180 -12.61 28.98 20.20
C GLY A 180 -13.06 28.20 18.95
N ARG A 181 -13.31 28.89 17.83
CA ARG A 181 -13.68 28.23 16.55
C ARG A 181 -12.59 27.28 16.04
N LYS A 182 -11.32 27.68 16.18
CA LYS A 182 -10.15 26.87 15.78
C LYS A 182 -10.03 25.64 16.68
N LEU A 183 -10.16 25.82 17.99
CA LEU A 183 -10.08 24.72 18.97
C LEU A 183 -11.21 23.69 18.78
N LYS A 184 -12.45 24.15 18.54
CA LYS A 184 -13.61 23.27 18.25
C LYS A 184 -13.39 22.43 16.98
N THR A 185 -12.92 23.06 15.91
CA THR A 185 -12.63 22.37 14.64
C THR A 185 -11.48 21.36 14.81
N HIS A 186 -10.41 21.78 15.49
CA HIS A 186 -9.27 20.91 15.77
C HIS A 186 -9.66 19.69 16.60
N ARG A 187 -10.46 19.87 17.67
CA ARG A 187 -10.97 18.74 18.47
C ARG A 187 -11.86 17.81 17.65
N ARG A 188 -12.74 18.36 16.80
CA ARG A 188 -13.58 17.56 15.88
C ARG A 188 -12.73 16.68 14.96
N ASN A 189 -11.68 17.25 14.36
CA ASN A 189 -10.78 16.51 13.48
C ASN A 189 -9.99 15.44 14.25
N GLN A 190 -9.46 15.77 15.43
CA GLN A 190 -8.75 14.80 16.26
C GLN A 190 -9.65 13.67 16.76
N ARG A 191 -10.94 13.94 17.00
CA ARG A 191 -11.89 12.91 17.44
C ARG A 191 -12.06 11.80 16.42
N TRP A 192 -11.86 12.06 15.13
CA TRP A 192 -11.86 11.03 14.09
C TRP A 192 -10.66 10.08 14.13
N ALA A 193 -9.58 10.44 14.83
CA ALA A 193 -8.44 9.55 15.07
C ALA A 193 -8.77 8.51 16.16
N ASP A 194 -9.70 8.81 17.07
CA ASP A 194 -10.20 7.85 18.04
C ASP A 194 -11.00 6.75 17.33
N LYS A 195 -10.51 5.51 17.47
CA LYS A 195 -11.09 4.32 16.86
C LYS A 195 -12.52 4.06 17.37
N ALA A 196 -12.81 4.36 18.63
CA ALA A 196 -14.14 4.13 19.20
C ALA A 196 -15.16 5.08 18.56
N TYR A 197 -14.85 6.38 18.54
CA TYR A 197 -15.67 7.40 17.90
C TYR A 197 -15.88 7.13 16.41
N LYS A 198 -14.81 6.80 15.68
CA LYS A 198 -14.89 6.48 14.26
C LYS A 198 -15.79 5.26 13.99
N LYS A 199 -15.74 4.23 14.85
CA LYS A 199 -16.56 3.02 14.69
C LYS A 199 -18.05 3.27 14.91
N SER A 200 -18.43 4.12 15.88
CA SER A 200 -19.84 4.44 16.13
C SER A 200 -20.44 5.35 15.05
N HIS A 201 -19.68 6.32 14.53
CA HIS A 201 -20.21 7.31 13.58
C HIS A 201 -20.24 6.86 12.12
N LEU A 202 -19.51 5.79 11.75
CA LEU A 202 -19.51 5.24 10.39
C LEU A 202 -20.54 4.13 10.18
N GLY A 203 -21.37 3.81 11.19
CA GLY A 203 -22.37 2.74 11.07
C GLY A 203 -21.76 1.34 10.89
N ASN A 204 -20.51 1.12 11.34
CA ASN A 204 -19.81 -0.16 11.20
C ASN A 204 -20.50 -1.32 11.96
N GLU A 205 -21.43 -1.00 12.85
CA GLU A 205 -22.24 -1.96 13.60
C GLU A 205 -23.09 -2.85 12.70
N TRP A 206 -23.83 -2.24 11.76
CA TRP A 206 -24.74 -2.91 10.83
C TRP A 206 -24.02 -3.85 9.85
N LYS A 207 -22.74 -3.59 9.58
CA LYS A 207 -21.91 -4.48 8.75
C LYS A 207 -21.58 -5.80 9.46
N LYS A 208 -21.55 -5.83 10.80
CA LYS A 208 -21.19 -7.03 11.57
C LYS A 208 -22.29 -8.10 11.48
N PRO A 209 -21.97 -9.38 11.76
CA PRO A 209 -22.96 -10.45 11.74
C PRO A 209 -24.14 -10.24 12.70
N PHE A 210 -23.89 -9.71 13.90
CA PHE A 210 -24.92 -9.50 14.91
C PHE A 210 -25.61 -8.13 14.82
N ALA A 211 -25.15 -7.21 13.97
CA ALA A 211 -25.75 -5.87 13.83
C ALA A 211 -25.99 -5.12 15.16
N GLY A 212 -25.13 -5.34 16.18
CA GLY A 212 -25.23 -4.72 17.50
C GLY A 212 -25.98 -5.52 18.57
N SER A 213 -26.66 -6.62 18.20
CA SER A 213 -27.30 -7.50 19.19
C SER A 213 -26.27 -8.30 20.00
N SER A 214 -26.63 -8.67 21.24
CA SER A 214 -25.80 -9.52 22.10
C SER A 214 -25.77 -10.98 21.64
N HIS A 215 -26.93 -11.47 21.19
CA HIS A 215 -27.15 -12.84 20.72
C HIS A 215 -27.83 -12.84 19.35
N ALA A 216 -27.77 -13.97 18.65
CA ALA A 216 -28.52 -14.19 17.42
C ALA A 216 -28.92 -15.67 17.30
N LYS A 217 -30.13 -15.91 16.78
CA LYS A 217 -30.57 -17.24 16.36
C LYS A 217 -29.96 -17.58 15.00
N GLY A 218 -29.58 -18.83 14.80
CA GLY A 218 -29.12 -19.35 13.53
C GLY A 218 -29.46 -20.82 13.35
N ILE A 219 -29.32 -21.30 12.12
CA ILE A 219 -29.54 -22.68 11.70
C ILE A 219 -28.18 -23.30 11.40
N VAL A 220 -27.92 -24.48 11.95
CA VAL A 220 -26.66 -25.20 11.72
C VAL A 220 -26.63 -25.74 10.29
N LEU A 221 -25.54 -25.50 9.58
CA LEU A 221 -25.32 -26.04 8.24
C LEU A 221 -24.50 -27.33 8.29
N GLU A 222 -23.32 -27.26 8.92
CA GLU A 222 -22.36 -28.37 8.96
C GLU A 222 -21.51 -28.30 10.23
N LYS A 223 -21.01 -29.46 10.67
CA LYS A 223 -20.04 -29.58 11.76
C LYS A 223 -18.63 -29.39 11.20
N ILE A 224 -17.81 -28.55 11.85
CA ILE A 224 -16.44 -28.25 11.44
C ILE A 224 -15.44 -28.57 12.55
N GLY A 225 -14.32 -29.19 12.19
CA GLY A 225 -13.11 -29.19 13.00
C GLY A 225 -12.17 -28.07 12.56
N ILE A 226 -11.81 -27.15 13.46
CA ILE A 226 -10.83 -26.10 13.18
C ILE A 226 -9.53 -26.41 13.91
N GLU A 227 -8.42 -26.44 13.18
CA GLU A 227 -7.10 -26.62 13.75
C GLU A 227 -6.71 -25.44 14.66
N ALA A 228 -6.13 -25.75 15.82
CA ALA A 228 -5.60 -24.76 16.73
C ALA A 228 -4.37 -24.06 16.13
N LYS A 229 -4.16 -22.81 16.55
CA LYS A 229 -2.93 -22.09 16.24
C LYS A 229 -1.75 -22.73 16.98
N GLN A 230 -0.61 -22.75 16.30
CA GLN A 230 0.70 -23.02 16.88
C GLN A 230 0.89 -22.14 18.14
N PRO A 231 1.37 -22.68 19.27
CA PRO A 231 2.10 -23.95 19.47
C PRO A 231 1.23 -25.18 19.79
N ASN A 232 -0.10 -25.05 19.83
CA ASN A 232 -0.98 -26.15 20.22
C ASN A 232 -1.29 -27.05 19.02
N SER A 233 -1.42 -28.36 19.27
CA SER A 233 -1.92 -29.35 18.30
C SER A 233 -3.25 -29.92 18.79
N ALA A 234 -4.37 -29.33 18.34
CA ALA A 234 -5.71 -29.76 18.70
C ALA A 234 -6.73 -29.37 17.63
N ILE A 235 -7.78 -30.17 17.47
CA ILE A 235 -8.93 -29.86 16.61
C ILE A 235 -10.07 -29.33 17.48
N ARG A 236 -10.40 -28.06 17.31
CA ARG A 236 -11.47 -27.37 18.05
C ARG A 236 -12.80 -27.59 17.35
N LYS A 237 -13.73 -28.23 18.06
CA LYS A 237 -15.06 -28.57 17.54
C LYS A 237 -15.92 -27.31 17.39
N CYS A 238 -16.35 -27.05 16.16
CA CYS A 238 -17.12 -25.87 15.78
C CYS A 238 -18.31 -26.29 14.90
N ALA A 239 -19.25 -25.36 14.70
CA ALA A 239 -20.36 -25.51 13.77
C ALA A 239 -20.40 -24.30 12.83
N ARG A 240 -20.73 -24.54 11.55
CA ARG A 240 -21.16 -23.47 10.65
C ARG A 240 -22.62 -23.20 10.89
N VAL A 241 -22.95 -21.92 11.06
CA VAL A 241 -24.29 -21.50 11.36
C VAL A 241 -24.68 -20.35 10.44
N GLN A 242 -25.85 -20.44 9.83
CA GLN A 242 -26.45 -19.34 9.09
C GLN A 242 -27.40 -18.57 10.00
N LEU A 243 -27.15 -17.27 10.16
CA LEU A 243 -28.02 -16.42 10.99
C LEU A 243 -29.37 -16.21 10.30
N VAL A 244 -30.46 -16.49 11.00
CA VAL A 244 -31.83 -16.35 10.46
C VAL A 244 -32.12 -14.91 10.04
N LYS A 245 -31.74 -13.93 10.88
CA LYS A 245 -32.05 -12.51 10.64
C LYS A 245 -31.36 -11.88 9.43
N ASN A 246 -30.18 -12.38 9.06
CA ASN A 246 -29.28 -11.70 8.10
C ASN A 246 -28.83 -12.62 6.95
N GLY A 247 -29.10 -13.92 7.02
CA GLY A 247 -28.56 -14.94 6.09
C GLY A 247 -27.04 -15.12 6.14
N LYS A 248 -26.33 -14.39 7.00
CA LYS A 248 -24.85 -14.44 7.09
C LYS A 248 -24.40 -15.75 7.70
N LYS A 249 -23.49 -16.45 7.02
CA LYS A 249 -22.83 -17.67 7.51
C LYS A 249 -21.68 -17.29 8.45
N ILE A 250 -21.63 -17.92 9.63
CA ILE A 250 -20.59 -17.73 10.63
C ILE A 250 -20.08 -19.08 11.13
N ALA A 251 -18.87 -19.08 11.70
CA ALA A 251 -18.37 -20.20 12.49
C ALA A 251 -18.59 -19.92 13.97
N ALA A 252 -19.15 -20.87 14.70
CA ALA A 252 -19.38 -20.81 16.13
C ALA A 252 -18.67 -21.98 16.83
N PHE A 253 -17.99 -21.70 17.93
CA PHE A 253 -17.36 -22.72 18.77
C PHE A 253 -18.41 -23.44 19.61
N VAL A 254 -18.28 -24.76 19.74
CA VAL A 254 -19.11 -25.57 20.62
C VAL A 254 -18.34 -25.77 21.93
N PRO A 255 -18.79 -25.20 23.06
CA PRO A 255 -18.08 -25.32 24.32
C PRO A 255 -18.30 -26.68 24.97
N ASN A 256 -17.33 -27.08 25.80
CA ASN A 256 -17.25 -28.37 26.51
C ASN A 256 -17.10 -29.58 25.56
N ASP A 257 -16.45 -30.62 26.06
CA ASP A 257 -16.22 -31.84 25.31
C ASP A 257 -17.52 -32.65 25.13
N GLY A 258 -17.62 -33.42 24.07
CA GLY A 258 -18.81 -34.24 23.74
C GLY A 258 -20.04 -33.45 23.27
N CYS A 259 -20.09 -32.13 23.47
CA CYS A 259 -21.26 -31.31 23.15
C CYS A 259 -21.58 -31.17 21.65
N LEU A 260 -20.67 -31.59 20.79
CA LEU A 260 -20.91 -31.67 19.34
C LEU A 260 -21.93 -32.75 18.98
N ASN A 261 -22.13 -33.75 19.85
CA ASN A 261 -23.07 -34.85 19.61
C ASN A 261 -24.53 -34.39 19.73
N PHE A 262 -24.81 -33.38 20.55
CA PHE A 262 -26.16 -32.84 20.73
C PHE A 262 -26.63 -31.95 19.57
N ILE A 263 -25.71 -31.49 18.73
CA ILE A 263 -26.01 -30.61 17.60
C ILE A 263 -26.15 -31.45 16.35
N GLU A 264 -27.26 -31.32 15.64
CA GLU A 264 -27.48 -31.92 14.32
C GLU A 264 -27.49 -30.85 13.23
N GLU A 265 -27.47 -31.29 11.99
CA GLU A 265 -27.66 -30.39 10.84
C GLU A 265 -29.09 -29.87 10.84
N ASN A 266 -29.28 -28.61 10.44
CA ASN A 266 -30.56 -27.90 10.45
C ASN A 266 -31.15 -27.59 11.84
N ASP A 267 -30.47 -27.95 12.94
CA ASP A 267 -30.90 -27.55 14.27
C ASP A 267 -30.89 -26.01 14.44
N GLU A 268 -31.86 -25.52 15.21
CA GLU A 268 -31.87 -24.15 15.67
C GLU A 268 -30.90 -23.95 16.82
N VAL A 269 -29.98 -23.00 16.69
CA VAL A 269 -29.01 -22.66 17.73
C VAL A 269 -29.06 -21.19 18.12
N LEU A 270 -28.86 -20.93 19.41
CA LEU A 270 -28.64 -19.58 19.93
C LEU A 270 -27.15 -19.33 20.06
N ILE A 271 -26.68 -18.26 19.42
CA ILE A 271 -25.27 -17.92 19.30
C ILE A 271 -24.98 -16.65 20.09
N ALA A 272 -23.87 -16.66 20.82
CA ALA A 272 -23.35 -15.50 21.56
C ALA A 272 -21.96 -15.10 21.06
N GLY A 273 -21.54 -13.88 21.40
CA GLY A 273 -20.14 -13.47 21.26
C GLY A 273 -19.22 -14.29 22.18
N PHE A 274 -18.00 -14.60 21.70
CA PHE A 274 -17.08 -15.47 22.43
C PHE A 274 -16.24 -14.76 23.52
N GLY A 275 -16.40 -13.43 23.66
CA GLY A 275 -15.86 -12.65 24.77
C GLY A 275 -15.02 -11.44 24.35
N ARG A 276 -14.16 -11.57 23.33
CA ARG A 276 -13.40 -10.42 22.80
C ARG A 276 -14.21 -9.63 21.78
N LYS A 277 -14.29 -8.30 21.94
CA LYS A 277 -15.12 -7.41 21.10
C LYS A 277 -14.74 -7.47 19.62
N GLY A 278 -15.35 -8.40 18.90
CA GLY A 278 -15.16 -8.61 17.47
C GLY A 278 -13.83 -9.25 17.07
N HIS A 279 -13.18 -9.96 17.99
CA HIS A 279 -11.94 -10.68 17.73
C HIS A 279 -12.09 -12.15 18.08
N ALA A 280 -11.30 -13.00 17.44
CA ALA A 280 -11.22 -14.40 17.81
C ALA A 280 -10.58 -14.56 19.20
N VAL A 281 -10.93 -15.63 19.90
CA VAL A 281 -10.48 -15.89 21.27
C VAL A 281 -9.60 -17.14 21.30
N GLY A 282 -8.54 -17.08 22.10
CA GLY A 282 -7.63 -18.21 22.31
C GLY A 282 -6.83 -18.60 21.06
N ASP A 283 -6.62 -19.90 20.94
CA ASP A 283 -5.90 -20.56 19.85
C ASP A 283 -6.78 -20.84 18.63
N ILE A 284 -8.08 -20.50 18.66
CA ILE A 284 -9.01 -20.80 17.56
C ILE A 284 -8.94 -19.68 16.50
N PRO A 285 -8.47 -19.96 15.27
CA PRO A 285 -8.43 -18.96 14.20
C PRO A 285 -9.84 -18.66 13.67
N GLY A 286 -10.14 -17.39 13.44
CA GLY A 286 -11.36 -16.95 12.76
C GLY A 286 -12.69 -17.09 13.55
N VAL A 287 -12.73 -17.84 14.65
CA VAL A 287 -13.96 -18.06 15.43
C VAL A 287 -14.15 -16.96 16.48
N ARG A 288 -15.28 -16.26 16.37
CA ARG A 288 -15.62 -15.08 17.20
C ARG A 288 -16.86 -15.30 18.06
N PHE A 289 -17.55 -16.41 17.86
CA PHE A 289 -18.85 -16.71 18.42
C PHE A 289 -18.85 -18.10 19.06
N LYS A 290 -19.77 -18.34 19.98
CA LYS A 290 -20.01 -19.65 20.58
C LYS A 290 -21.49 -20.02 20.56
N VAL A 291 -21.77 -21.31 20.57
CA VAL A 291 -23.12 -21.87 20.77
C VAL A 291 -23.48 -21.82 22.26
N VAL A 292 -24.71 -21.42 22.58
CA VAL A 292 -25.24 -21.34 23.95
C VAL A 292 -26.43 -22.27 24.15
N LYS A 293 -27.34 -22.32 23.16
CA LYS A 293 -28.53 -23.17 23.18
C LYS A 293 -28.67 -23.93 21.87
N VAL A 294 -29.28 -25.10 21.94
CA VAL A 294 -29.66 -25.96 20.81
C VAL A 294 -31.13 -26.35 21.01
N SER A 295 -31.97 -26.18 19.99
CA SER A 295 -33.40 -26.52 20.02
C SER A 295 -34.14 -25.97 21.24
N GLY A 296 -33.83 -24.71 21.63
CA GLY A 296 -34.41 -24.03 22.78
C GLY A 296 -33.82 -24.39 24.15
N VAL A 297 -33.05 -25.47 24.27
CA VAL A 297 -32.42 -25.94 25.51
C VAL A 297 -30.98 -25.44 25.63
N SER A 298 -30.54 -25.11 26.84
CA SER A 298 -29.15 -24.70 27.06
C SER A 298 -28.19 -25.88 26.90
N LEU A 299 -27.11 -25.65 26.16
CA LEU A 299 -26.10 -26.68 25.89
C LEU A 299 -25.41 -27.14 27.19
N LEU A 300 -25.27 -26.25 28.17
CA LEU A 300 -24.78 -26.60 29.51
C LEU A 300 -25.75 -27.49 30.30
N ALA A 301 -27.06 -27.38 30.09
CA ALA A 301 -28.03 -28.27 30.73
C ALA A 301 -28.02 -29.65 30.08
N LEU A 302 -27.88 -29.74 28.75
CA LEU A 302 -27.69 -31.00 28.03
C LEU A 302 -26.40 -31.70 28.48
N PHE A 303 -25.30 -30.95 28.58
CA PHE A 303 -24.00 -31.48 29.02
C PHE A 303 -24.01 -32.01 30.47
N LYS A 304 -24.79 -31.38 31.35
CA LYS A 304 -24.95 -31.82 32.74
C LYS A 304 -26.12 -32.79 32.94
N GLU A 305 -26.73 -33.25 31.84
CA GLU A 305 -27.87 -34.18 31.84
C GLU A 305 -29.06 -33.69 32.69
N LYS A 306 -29.19 -32.37 32.89
CA LYS A 306 -30.30 -31.77 33.64
C LYS A 306 -31.58 -31.66 32.81
N LYS A 307 -31.43 -31.72 31.49
CA LYS A 307 -32.49 -31.66 30.49
C LYS A 307 -32.09 -32.54 29.33
N GLU A 308 -33.07 -33.11 28.67
CA GLU A 308 -32.89 -33.82 27.41
C GLU A 308 -33.18 -32.90 26.22
N LYS A 309 -32.63 -33.26 25.05
CA LYS A 309 -32.93 -32.55 23.82
C LYS A 309 -34.39 -32.86 23.44
N PRO A 310 -35.23 -31.85 23.18
CA PRO A 310 -36.59 -32.10 22.71
C PRO A 310 -36.50 -32.84 21.39
N ARG A 311 -37.28 -33.92 21.25
CA ARG A 311 -37.41 -34.63 19.98
C ARG A 311 -38.22 -33.74 19.03
N SER A 312 -37.64 -33.46 17.87
CA SER A 312 -38.33 -32.81 16.75
C SER A 312 -39.23 -33.79 16.02
#